data_AF-A0A4V1K3X1-F1
#
_entry.id   AF-A0A4V1K3X1-F1
#
_cell.length_a   1.000
_cell.length_b   1.000
_cell.length_c   1.000
_cell.angle_alpha   90.00
_cell.angle_beta   90.00
_cell.angle_gamma   90.00
#
_symmetry.space_group_name_H-M   'P 1'
#
loop_
_entity.id
_entity.type
_entity.pdbx_description
1 polymer ?
#
loop_
_entity_poly.entity_id
_entity_poly.type
_entity_poly.pdbx_seq_one_letter_code
_entity_poly.pdbx_strand_id
1 'polypeptide(L)'
;MCILLHTQAGQVICNAITAVPRLIAKLDIAGKIVTVDATSMQKDIIDKISKKGGDFLIELKANQPSLRYGIEDRLVAHTPEYSYTEVTALAHGRIGTRTDSIADGLDIIAETEK
;
A
#
# COMPACT_ATOMS: atom_id res chain seq x y z
N MET A 1 14.97 5.56 4.96
CA MET A 1 14.62 6.73 4.12
C MET A 1 13.51 6.30 3.17
N CYS A 2 12.30 6.82 3.36
CA CYS A 2 11.10 6.46 2.58
C CYS A 2 11.04 7.33 1.32
N ILE A 3 10.70 6.75 0.16
CA ILE A 3 10.47 7.50 -1.08
C ILE A 3 8.96 7.47 -1.38
N LEU A 4 8.32 8.62 -1.26
CA LEU A 4 6.94 8.85 -1.70
C LEU A 4 6.96 9.23 -3.18
N LEU A 5 6.39 8.37 -4.03
CA LEU A 5 6.20 8.67 -5.44
C LEU A 5 4.78 9.21 -5.64
N HIS A 6 4.66 10.50 -5.94
CA HIS A 6 3.39 11.10 -6.38
C HIS A 6 3.50 11.55 -7.83
N THR A 7 2.52 11.19 -8.67
CA THR A 7 2.39 11.76 -10.01
C THR A 7 1.47 12.98 -9.93
N GLN A 8 2.03 14.19 -10.03
CA GLN A 8 1.25 15.42 -10.18
C GLN A 8 0.80 15.55 -11.64
N ALA A 9 -0.49 15.70 -11.89
CA ALA A 9 -1.05 15.93 -13.22
C ALA A 9 -0.67 17.34 -13.70
N GLY A 10 0.49 17.49 -14.34
CA GLY A 10 0.96 18.72 -14.95
C GLY A 10 1.16 18.56 -16.46
N GLN A 11 0.21 19.10 -17.23
CA GLN A 11 0.25 19.39 -18.68
C GLN A 11 0.62 18.29 -19.69
N VAL A 12 1.01 17.09 -19.25
CA VAL A 12 1.10 15.88 -20.08
C VAL A 12 0.33 14.79 -19.35
N ILE A 13 -0.69 14.22 -19.98
CA ILE A 13 -1.40 13.05 -19.46
C ILE A 13 -0.45 11.85 -19.61
N CYS A 14 0.54 11.75 -18.72
CA CYS A 14 1.35 10.54 -18.60
C CYS A 14 0.60 9.56 -17.72
N ASN A 15 0.24 8.41 -18.28
CA ASN A 15 -0.39 7.35 -17.52
C ASN A 15 0.59 6.85 -16.43
N ALA A 16 0.12 6.77 -15.18
CA ALA A 16 0.91 6.26 -14.06
C ALA A 16 1.48 4.86 -14.34
N ILE A 17 0.74 4.04 -15.12
CA ILE A 17 1.15 2.74 -15.66
C ILE A 17 2.52 2.80 -16.36
N THR A 18 2.80 3.86 -17.12
CA THR A 18 4.03 3.96 -17.91
C THR A 18 5.09 4.85 -17.27
N ALA A 19 4.70 5.84 -16.46
CA ALA A 19 5.63 6.78 -15.84
C ALA A 19 6.35 6.20 -14.61
N VAL A 20 5.63 5.52 -13.72
CA VAL A 20 6.17 4.98 -12.46
C VAL A 20 7.30 3.98 -12.69
N PRO A 21 7.18 2.99 -13.60
CA PRO A 21 8.28 2.06 -13.86
C PRO A 21 9.56 2.74 -14.38
N ARG A 22 9.42 3.79 -15.20
CA ARG A 22 10.56 4.56 -15.73
C ARG A 22 11.27 5.35 -14.63
N LEU A 23 10.52 5.84 -13.65
CA LEU A 23 11.07 6.57 -12.52
C LEU A 23 11.84 5.63 -11.59
N ILE A 24 11.25 4.47 -11.24
CA ILE A 24 11.92 3.43 -10.44
C ILE A 24 13.23 2.99 -11.11
N ALA A 25 13.25 2.85 -12.43
CA ALA A 25 14.46 2.50 -13.18
C ALA A 25 15.61 3.51 -12.99
N LYS A 26 15.32 4.79 -12.73
CA LYS A 26 16.33 5.85 -12.55
C LYS A 26 16.73 6.09 -11.10
N LEU A 27 15.91 5.69 -10.14
CA LEU A 27 16.17 5.91 -8.72
C LEU A 27 17.04 4.78 -8.13
N ASP A 28 17.90 5.15 -7.18
CA ASP A 28 18.57 4.20 -6.29
C ASP A 28 17.66 3.91 -5.09
N ILE A 29 17.08 2.72 -5.09
CA ILE A 29 16.06 2.29 -4.13
C ILE A 29 16.48 1.07 -3.31
N ALA A 30 17.71 0.59 -3.46
CA ALA A 30 18.21 -0.56 -2.71
C ALA A 30 18.21 -0.26 -1.19
N GLY A 31 17.63 -1.17 -0.41
CA GLY A 31 17.47 -1.01 1.05
C GLY A 31 16.55 0.15 1.46
N LYS A 32 15.69 0.63 0.55
CA LYS A 32 14.70 1.68 0.83
C LYS A 32 13.29 1.12 0.66
N ILE A 33 12.37 1.65 1.45
CA ILE A 33 10.93 1.38 1.31
C ILE A 33 10.35 2.39 0.32
N VAL A 34 9.72 1.88 -0.73
CA VAL A 34 9.00 2.65 -1.74
C VAL A 34 7.51 2.60 -1.41
N THR A 35 6.93 3.77 -1.15
CA THR A 35 5.49 3.94 -0.93
C THR A 35 4.83 4.41 -2.22
N VAL A 36 3.83 3.68 -2.70
CA VAL A 36 3.11 3.98 -3.94
C VAL A 36 1.60 3.92 -3.70
N ASP A 37 0.86 4.70 -4.46
CA ASP A 37 -0.60 4.67 -4.41
C ASP A 37 -1.15 3.34 -4.96
N ALA A 38 -2.35 2.97 -4.51
CA ALA A 38 -3.00 1.71 -4.92
C ALA A 38 -3.19 1.58 -6.44
N THR A 39 -3.31 2.71 -7.17
CA THR A 39 -3.42 2.75 -8.64
C THR A 39 -2.16 2.20 -9.32
N SER A 40 -1.03 2.26 -8.63
CA SER A 40 0.27 1.75 -9.06
C SER A 40 0.53 0.31 -8.61
N MET A 41 -0.47 -0.40 -8.04
CA MET A 41 -0.39 -1.83 -7.68
C MET A 41 -0.44 -2.74 -8.93
N GLN A 42 0.57 -2.60 -9.78
CA GLN A 42 0.78 -3.42 -10.96
C GLN A 42 1.98 -4.33 -10.73
N LYS A 43 1.86 -5.61 -11.13
CA LYS A 43 2.92 -6.61 -10.95
C LYS A 43 4.29 -6.12 -11.45
N ASP A 44 4.33 -5.49 -12.63
CA ASP A 44 5.59 -4.94 -13.20
C ASP A 44 6.27 -3.87 -12.31
N ILE A 45 5.49 -3.06 -11.59
CA ILE A 45 6.04 -2.05 -10.67
C ILE A 45 6.66 -2.73 -9.45
N ILE A 46 5.96 -3.70 -8.85
CA ILE A 46 6.45 -4.51 -7.73
C ILE A 46 7.71 -5.28 -8.10
N ASP A 47 7.71 -5.91 -9.27
CA ASP A 47 8.84 -6.68 -9.77
C ASP A 47 10.07 -5.81 -9.94
N LYS A 48 9.90 -4.57 -10.43
CA LYS A 48 11.01 -3.61 -10.60
C LYS A 48 11.57 -3.11 -9.28
N ILE A 49 10.73 -2.90 -8.28
CA ILE A 49 11.17 -2.51 -6.93
C ILE A 49 11.99 -3.65 -6.32
N SER A 50 11.44 -4.87 -6.34
CA SER A 50 12.06 -6.07 -5.78
C SER A 50 13.39 -6.41 -6.47
N LYS A 51 13.44 -6.35 -7.81
CA LYS A 51 14.67 -6.59 -8.60
C LYS A 51 15.79 -5.60 -8.30
N LYS A 52 15.46 -4.40 -7.82
CA LYS A 52 16.43 -3.38 -7.38
C LYS A 52 16.80 -3.50 -5.89
N GLY A 53 16.30 -4.50 -5.18
CA GLY A 53 16.54 -4.69 -3.75
C GLY A 53 15.87 -3.62 -2.89
N GLY A 54 14.80 -3.01 -3.37
CA GLY A 54 13.94 -2.14 -2.57
C GLY A 54 12.76 -2.91 -1.99
N ASP A 55 12.27 -2.44 -0.86
CA ASP A 55 11.03 -2.89 -0.23
C ASP A 55 9.87 -1.99 -0.66
N PHE A 56 8.62 -2.41 -0.46
CA PHE A 56 7.45 -1.63 -0.83
C PHE A 56 6.36 -1.64 0.24
N LEU A 57 5.65 -0.52 0.34
CA LEU A 57 4.42 -0.38 1.11
C LEU A 57 3.35 0.20 0.19
N ILE A 58 2.27 -0.56 -0.02
CA ILE A 58 1.22 -0.19 -0.97
C ILE A 58 -0.13 -0.23 -0.28
N GLU A 59 -0.89 0.82 -0.47
CA GLU A 59 -2.26 0.90 -0.01
C GLU A 59 -3.13 -0.07 -0.82
N LEU A 60 -3.82 -0.99 -0.15
CA LEU A 60 -4.82 -1.84 -0.79
C LEU A 60 -6.14 -1.07 -0.88
N LYS A 61 -6.52 -0.65 -2.09
CA LYS A 61 -7.85 -0.04 -2.35
C LYS A 61 -8.83 -1.06 -2.92
N ALA A 62 -10.08 -0.64 -3.07
CA ALA A 62 -11.15 -1.43 -3.68
C ALA A 62 -10.93 -1.77 -5.19
N ASN A 63 -9.79 -1.40 -5.78
CA ASN A 63 -9.43 -1.73 -7.16
C ASN A 63 -9.04 -3.20 -7.33
N GLN A 64 -8.77 -3.93 -6.24
CA GLN A 64 -8.57 -5.38 -6.23
C GLN A 64 -9.59 -6.03 -5.26
N PRO A 65 -10.86 -6.18 -5.68
CA PRO A 65 -11.94 -6.58 -4.78
C PRO A 65 -11.71 -7.97 -4.17
N SER A 66 -11.26 -8.96 -4.94
CA SER A 66 -11.02 -10.32 -4.42
C SER A 66 -9.94 -10.36 -3.34
N LEU A 67 -8.80 -9.69 -3.58
CA LEU A 67 -7.71 -9.59 -2.61
C LEU A 67 -8.15 -8.83 -1.36
N ARG A 68 -8.88 -7.73 -1.54
CA ARG A 68 -9.44 -6.96 -0.44
C ARG A 68 -10.38 -7.79 0.44
N TYR A 69 -11.34 -8.49 -0.16
CA TYR A 69 -12.28 -9.32 0.60
C TYR A 69 -11.58 -10.48 1.31
N GLY A 70 -10.60 -11.14 0.65
CA GLY A 70 -9.83 -12.22 1.27
C GLY A 70 -9.03 -11.75 2.48
N ILE A 71 -8.44 -10.56 2.41
CA ILE A 71 -7.72 -9.95 3.54
C ILE A 71 -8.69 -9.50 4.63
N GLU A 72 -9.79 -8.82 4.28
CA GLU A 72 -10.79 -8.35 5.24
C GLU A 72 -11.41 -9.52 6.04
N ASP A 73 -11.76 -10.62 5.37
CA ASP A 73 -12.33 -11.82 6.02
C ASP A 73 -11.36 -12.43 7.04
N ARG A 74 -10.08 -12.53 6.67
CA ARG A 74 -9.05 -13.15 7.52
C ARG A 74 -8.61 -12.21 8.64
N LEU A 75 -8.66 -10.90 8.43
CA LEU A 75 -8.35 -9.91 9.46
C LEU A 75 -9.32 -9.99 10.64
N VAL A 76 -10.59 -10.37 10.41
CA VAL A 76 -11.58 -10.59 11.50
C VAL A 76 -11.15 -11.70 12.46
N ALA A 77 -10.51 -12.75 11.93
CA ALA A 77 -10.04 -13.88 12.73
C ALA A 77 -8.64 -13.65 13.32
N HIS A 78 -7.92 -12.61 12.86
CA HIS A 78 -6.54 -12.37 13.26
C HIS A 78 -6.45 -11.41 14.44
N THR A 79 -5.69 -11.78 15.46
CA THR A 79 -5.35 -10.86 16.56
C THR A 79 -4.14 -10.02 16.14
N PRO A 80 -4.22 -8.69 16.14
CA PRO A 80 -3.07 -7.86 15.79
C PRO A 80 -2.01 -7.94 16.89
N GLU A 81 -0.74 -7.82 16.49
CA GLU A 81 0.38 -7.75 17.41
C GLU A 81 0.39 -6.41 18.17
N TYR A 82 0.03 -5.33 17.47
CA TYR A 82 -0.17 -4.00 18.06
C TYR A 82 -1.49 -3.41 17.61
N SER A 83 -2.20 -2.76 18.51
CA SER A 83 -3.41 -2.01 18.19
C SER A 83 -3.44 -0.72 18.99
N TYR A 84 -3.73 0.39 18.32
CA TYR A 84 -3.83 1.71 18.90
C TYR A 84 -5.17 2.33 18.49
N THR A 85 -5.92 2.83 19.47
CA THR A 85 -7.22 3.47 19.22
C THR A 85 -7.19 4.92 19.68
N GLU A 86 -7.51 5.82 18.75
CA GLU A 86 -7.67 7.24 19.00
C GLU A 86 -9.16 7.61 18.95
N VAL A 87 -9.63 8.35 19.94
CA VAL A 87 -10.98 8.91 19.99
C VAL A 87 -10.85 10.43 19.86
N THR A 88 -11.40 10.98 18.79
CA THR A 88 -11.30 12.40 18.46
C THR A 88 -12.67 13.03 18.42
N ALA A 89 -12.87 14.14 19.12
CA ALA A 89 -14.05 14.97 18.96
C ALA A 89 -13.96 15.73 17.63
N LEU A 90 -14.86 15.41 16.71
CA LEU A 90 -15.05 16.08 15.43
C LEU A 90 -16.05 17.25 15.59
N ALA A 91 -16.08 18.13 14.60
CA ALA A 91 -17.02 19.25 14.59
C ALA A 91 -18.49 18.79 14.69
N HIS A 92 -19.33 19.64 15.29
CA HIS A 92 -20.78 19.42 15.47
C HIS A 92 -21.13 18.27 16.44
N GLY A 93 -20.30 18.04 17.47
CA GLY A 93 -20.58 17.02 18.50
C GLY A 93 -20.45 15.59 18.01
N ARG A 94 -19.85 15.37 16.84
CA ARG A 94 -19.52 14.04 16.33
C ARG A 94 -18.27 13.54 17.03
N ILE A 95 -18.24 12.27 17.40
CA ILE A 95 -17.05 11.60 17.93
C ILE A 95 -16.57 10.62 16.87
N GLY A 96 -15.34 10.79 16.40
CA GLY A 96 -14.66 9.83 15.55
C GLY A 96 -13.83 8.88 16.40
N THR A 97 -13.87 7.59 16.09
CA THR A 97 -12.94 6.60 16.63
C THR A 97 -12.14 6.03 15.48
N ARG A 98 -10.82 6.00 15.61
CA ARG A 98 -9.91 5.40 14.65
C ARG A 98 -9.07 4.35 15.36
N THR A 99 -8.98 3.17 14.77
CA THR A 99 -8.09 2.11 15.26
C THR A 99 -7.07 1.79 14.17
N ASP A 100 -5.79 1.88 14.53
CA ASP A 100 -4.67 1.45 13.70
C ASP A 100 -4.11 0.14 14.29
N SER A 101 -4.00 -0.90 13.48
CA SER A 101 -3.55 -2.23 13.91
C SER A 101 -2.40 -2.73 13.03
N ILE A 102 -1.42 -3.39 13.64
CA ILE A 102 -0.25 -4.00 13.00
C ILE A 102 -0.29 -5.49 13.29
N ALA A 103 -0.17 -6.32 12.26
CA ALA A 103 -0.11 -7.76 12.34
C ALA A 103 0.90 -8.30 11.32
N ASP A 104 1.49 -9.46 11.58
CA ASP A 104 2.22 -10.20 10.54
C ASP A 104 1.23 -10.67 9.46
N GLY A 105 1.55 -10.35 8.21
CA GLY A 105 0.68 -10.57 7.07
C GLY A 105 0.82 -11.94 6.42
N LEU A 106 1.85 -12.73 6.74
CA LEU A 106 2.10 -14.02 6.09
C LEU A 106 0.93 -14.99 6.25
N ASP A 107 0.32 -15.02 7.44
CA ASP A 107 -0.85 -15.86 7.72
C ASP A 107 -2.16 -15.26 7.19
N ILE A 108 -2.18 -13.96 6.88
CA ILE A 108 -3.33 -13.20 6.39
C ILE A 108 -3.42 -13.25 4.86
N ILE A 109 -2.30 -13.33 4.14
CA ILE A 109 -2.26 -13.41 2.68
C ILE A 109 -2.20 -14.88 2.24
N ALA A 110 -3.35 -15.53 2.00
CA ALA A 110 -3.40 -16.85 1.38
C ALA A 110 -3.75 -16.75 -0.10
N GLU A 111 -2.81 -16.24 -0.88
CA GLU A 111 -2.64 -16.69 -2.26
C GLU A 111 -1.19 -17.12 -2.42
N THR A 112 -0.88 -18.29 -1.86
CA THR A 112 0.35 -19.01 -2.19
C THR A 112 0.10 -19.73 -3.51
N GLU A 113 0.54 -19.08 -4.59
CA GLU A 113 0.68 -19.58 -5.98
C GLU A 113 -0.57 -19.61 -6.89
N LYS A 114 -0.44 -18.92 -8.03
CA LYS A 114 -0.85 -19.42 -9.35
C LYS A 114 0.01 -18.87 -10.46
#